data_AF-A0A954ZGD0-F1
#
_entry.id   AF-A0A954ZGD0-F1
#
_cell.length_a   1.000
_cell.length_b   1.000
_cell.length_c   1.000
_cell.angle_alpha   90.00
_cell.angle_beta   90.00
_cell.angle_gamma   90.00
#
_symmetry.space_group_name_H-M   'P 1'
#
loop_
_entity.id
_entity.type
_entity.pdbx_description
1 polymer ?
#
loop_
_entity_poly.entity_id
_entity_poly.type
_entity_poly.pdbx_seq_one_letter_code
_entity_poly.pdbx_strand_id
1 'polypeptide(L)'
;MSTAGGEVIRIRMEAFDHAILDQSAAEIVDTAKRTNSVVHGPIPLPTRIERYTVLSGPHIDKKARQQFEVRTHKRVIDILQATA
;
A
#
# COMPACT_ATOMS: atom_id res chain seq x y z
N MET A 1 -31.21 -0.96 -18.20
CA MET A 1 -29.95 -0.86 -18.97
C MET A 1 -28.94 -1.79 -18.33
N SER A 2 -28.28 -2.61 -19.15
CA SER A 2 -27.62 -3.86 -18.80
C SER A 2 -26.66 -3.80 -17.61
N THR A 3 -26.95 -4.59 -16.58
CA THR A 3 -26.01 -5.01 -15.54
C THR A 3 -25.09 -6.08 -16.11
N ALA A 4 -24.12 -5.69 -16.93
CA ALA A 4 -22.98 -6.56 -17.21
C ALA A 4 -22.22 -6.69 -15.87
N GLY A 5 -22.01 -7.92 -15.39
CA GLY A 5 -21.15 -8.17 -14.25
C GLY A 5 -19.74 -7.69 -14.59
N GLY A 6 -19.45 -6.43 -14.30
CA GLY A 6 -18.14 -5.84 -14.54
C GLY A 6 -17.13 -6.52 -13.64
N GLU A 7 -16.05 -7.01 -14.23
CA GLU A 7 -14.92 -7.54 -13.47
C GLU A 7 -14.29 -6.39 -12.68
N VAL A 8 -14.51 -6.39 -11.37
CA VAL A 8 -13.90 -5.42 -10.46
C VAL A 8 -12.49 -5.87 -10.16
N ILE A 9 -11.50 -5.17 -10.71
CA ILE A 9 -10.09 -5.43 -10.45
C ILE A 9 -9.67 -4.63 -9.23
N ARG A 10 -9.29 -5.32 -8.16
CA ARG A 10 -8.77 -4.72 -6.93
C ARG A 10 -7.27 -4.95 -6.83
N ILE A 11 -6.52 -3.86 -6.88
CA ILE A 11 -5.06 -3.87 -6.76
C ILE A 11 -4.70 -3.45 -5.33
N ARG A 12 -4.11 -4.36 -4.56
CA ARG A 12 -3.54 -4.06 -3.25
C ARG A 12 -2.04 -3.90 -3.40
N MET A 13 -1.52 -2.76 -2.97
CA MET A 13 -0.09 -2.46 -2.99
C MET A 13 0.41 -2.35 -1.55
N GLU A 14 1.56 -2.98 -1.29
CA GLU A 14 2.23 -2.95 0.01
C GLU A 14 3.71 -2.60 -0.18
N ALA A 15 4.23 -1.66 0.61
CA ALA A 15 5.63 -1.25 0.55
C ALA A 15 6.13 -0.79 1.93
N PHE A 16 7.46 -0.79 2.10
CA PHE A 16 8.10 -0.28 3.32
C PHE A 16 8.30 1.24 3.30
N ASP A 17 8.34 1.86 2.12
CA ASP A 17 8.42 3.30 1.95
C ASP A 17 7.16 3.83 1.27
N HIS A 18 6.59 4.88 1.86
CA HIS A 18 5.43 5.59 1.33
C HIS A 18 5.72 6.35 0.03
N ALA A 19 6.93 6.90 -0.16
CA ALA A 19 7.21 7.78 -1.30
C ALA A 19 7.13 7.02 -2.63
N ILE A 20 7.76 5.85 -2.69
CA ILE A 20 7.72 4.95 -3.85
C ILE A 20 6.29 4.45 -4.08
N LEU A 21 5.58 4.10 -3.01
CA LEU A 21 4.21 3.59 -3.09
C LEU A 21 3.24 4.63 -3.66
N ASP A 22 3.35 5.88 -3.23
CA ASP A 22 2.50 6.97 -3.69
C ASP A 22 2.84 7.36 -5.15
N GLN A 23 4.12 7.30 -5.55
CA GLN A 23 4.53 7.46 -6.94
C GLN A 23 3.91 6.38 -7.84
N SER A 24 4.10 5.09 -7.50
CA SER A 24 3.54 3.98 -8.29
C SER A 24 2.00 4.03 -8.33
N ALA A 25 1.37 4.42 -7.22
CA ALA A 25 -0.08 4.59 -7.17
C ALA A 25 -0.55 5.68 -8.15
N ALA A 26 0.15 6.82 -8.22
CA ALA A 26 -0.16 7.89 -9.14
C ALA A 26 0.01 7.44 -10.61
N GLU A 27 1.12 6.76 -10.92
CA GLU A 27 1.39 6.24 -12.27
C GLU A 27 0.31 5.25 -12.76
N ILE A 28 -0.15 4.34 -11.89
CA ILE A 28 -1.22 3.38 -12.20
C ILE A 28 -2.55 4.12 -12.44
N VAL A 29 -2.87 5.10 -11.60
CA VAL A 29 -4.10 5.89 -11.72
C VAL A 29 -4.10 6.72 -13.01
N ASP A 30 -2.97 7.33 -13.36
CA ASP A 30 -2.85 8.13 -14.59
C ASP A 30 -2.93 7.26 -15.84
N THR A 31 -2.38 6.05 -15.79
CA THR A 31 -2.50 5.05 -16.86
C THR A 31 -3.95 4.61 -17.04
N ALA A 32 -4.65 4.30 -15.96
CA ALA A 32 -6.04 3.86 -15.98
C ALA A 32 -7.02 4.97 -16.39
N LYS A 33 -6.72 6.23 -16.06
CA LYS A 33 -7.45 7.41 -16.59
C LYS A 33 -7.27 7.56 -18.09
N ARG A 34 -6.06 7.32 -18.61
CA ARG A 34 -5.78 7.41 -20.06
C ARG A 34 -6.56 6.39 -20.87
N THR A 35 -6.84 5.21 -20.32
CA THR A 35 -7.66 4.16 -20.95
C THR A 35 -9.17 4.31 -20.70
N ASN A 36 -9.64 5.46 -20.19
CA ASN A 36 -11.05 5.70 -19.85
C ASN A 36 -11.66 4.65 -18.91
N SER A 37 -10.85 4.05 -18.02
CA SER A 37 -11.36 3.14 -17.00
C SER A 37 -11.89 3.93 -15.78
N VAL A 38 -12.98 3.46 -15.17
CA VAL A 38 -13.52 4.07 -13.95
C VAL A 38 -12.71 3.57 -12.75
N VAL A 39 -11.91 4.47 -12.16
CA VAL A 39 -10.98 4.17 -11.06
C VAL A 39 -11.48 4.80 -9.76
N HIS A 40 -11.60 4.00 -8.70
CA HIS A 40 -11.54 4.51 -7.35
C HIS A 40 -10.08 4.75 -6.98
N GLY A 41 -9.76 6.01 -6.67
CA GLY A 41 -8.40 6.49 -6.43
C GLY A 41 -7.66 5.71 -5.34
N PRO A 42 -6.38 6.03 -5.10
CA PRO A 42 -5.57 5.28 -4.16
C PRO A 42 -6.09 5.48 -2.73
N ILE A 43 -6.80 4.48 -2.20
CA ILE A 43 -7.38 4.51 -0.86
C ILE A 43 -6.28 4.16 0.15
N PRO A 44 -5.93 5.08 1.07
CA PRO A 44 -5.07 4.78 2.21
C PRO A 44 -5.67 3.69 3.08
N LEU A 45 -4.94 2.60 3.27
CA LEU A 45 -5.23 1.69 4.37
C LEU A 45 -4.29 1.99 5.54
N PRO A 46 -4.73 1.72 6.78
CA PRO A 46 -3.87 1.87 7.95
C PRO A 46 -2.57 1.10 7.78
N THR A 47 -1.45 1.76 8.09
CA THR A 47 -0.12 1.16 8.05
C THR A 47 -0.01 0.11 9.14
N ARG A 48 0.52 -1.06 8.81
CA ARG A 48 0.87 -2.06 9.82
C ARG A 48 2.22 -1.67 10.43
N ILE A 49 2.27 -1.59 11.76
CA ILE A 49 3.48 -1.22 12.50
C ILE A 49 3.88 -2.41 13.35
N GLU A 50 5.03 -3.00 13.05
CA GLU A 50 5.63 -4.10 13.82
C GLU A 50 6.80 -3.53 14.62
N ARG A 51 6.73 -3.63 15.95
CA ARG A 51 7.73 -3.04 16.85
C ARG A 51 8.60 -4.14 17.47
N TYR A 52 9.91 -3.95 17.41
CA TYR A 52 10.90 -4.87 17.95
C TYR A 52 11.82 -4.14 18.93
N THR A 53 11.95 -4.68 20.13
CA THR A 53 12.90 -4.19 21.13
C THR A 53 14.09 -5.14 21.18
N VAL A 54 15.28 -4.66 20.83
CA VAL A 54 16.52 -5.45 20.83
C VAL A 54 17.49 -4.87 21.85
N LEU A 55 18.25 -5.73 22.53
CA LEU A 55 19.35 -5.29 23.38
C LEU A 55 20.48 -4.73 22.51
N SER A 56 21.03 -3.58 22.89
CA SER A 56 22.11 -2.97 22.11
C SER A 56 23.44 -3.71 22.23
N GLY A 57 23.65 -4.45 23.33
CA GLY A 57 24.86 -5.23 23.59
C GLY A 57 24.57 -6.73 23.70
N PRO A 58 25.58 -7.59 23.47
CA PRO A 58 25.41 -9.04 23.54
C PRO A 58 25.37 -9.59 24.98
N HIS A 59 25.86 -8.84 25.99
CA HIS A 59 25.98 -9.34 27.36
C HIS A 59 25.75 -8.25 28.42
N ILE A 60 25.13 -8.64 29.54
CA ILE A 60 24.89 -7.89 30.79
C ILE A 60 23.98 -6.65 30.70
N ASP A 61 24.07 -5.82 29.66
CA ASP A 61 23.50 -4.48 29.70
C ASP A 61 22.01 -4.42 29.25
N LYS A 62 21.09 -4.75 30.17
CA LYS A 62 19.64 -4.83 29.89
C LYS A 62 18.90 -3.48 29.83
N LYS A 63 19.55 -2.39 30.29
CA LYS A 63 19.00 -1.03 30.27
C LYS A 63 19.22 -0.35 28.91
N ALA A 64 20.29 -0.72 28.20
CA ALA A 64 20.53 -0.30 26.83
C ALA A 64 19.65 -1.11 25.86
N ARG A 65 18.54 -0.51 25.42
CA ARG A 65 17.61 -1.12 24.45
C ARG A 65 17.43 -0.21 23.25
N GLN A 66 17.40 -0.80 22.07
CA GLN A 66 17.01 -0.13 20.84
C GLN A 66 15.59 -0.55 20.45
N GLN A 67 14.81 0.43 19.99
CA GLN A 67 13.47 0.23 19.50
C GLN A 67 13.50 0.37 17.98
N PHE A 68 13.18 -0.71 17.29
CA PHE A 68 13.03 -0.74 15.85
C PHE A 68 11.57 -0.91 15.50
N GLU A 69 11.19 -0.40 14.33
CA GLU A 69 9.89 -0.69 13.76
C GLU A 69 9.99 -0.95 12.27
N VAL A 70 9.19 -1.89 11.82
CA VAL A 70 8.92 -2.12 10.40
C VAL A 70 7.54 -1.56 10.13
N ARG A 71 7.46 -0.59 9.21
CA ARG A 71 6.21 0.00 8.76
C ARG A 71 5.87 -0.56 7.39
N THR A 72 4.71 -1.19 7.28
CA THR A 72 4.16 -1.60 5.98
C THR A 72 3.04 -0.65 5.61
N HIS A 73 3.29 0.16 4.59
CA HIS A 73 2.33 1.06 3.98
C HIS A 73 1.45 0.28 3.01
N LYS A 74 0.13 0.50 3.10
CA LYS A 74 -0.87 -0.23 2.33
C LYS A 74 -1.75 0.75 1.58
N ARG A 75 -1.94 0.52 0.29
CA ARG A 75 -2.87 1.26 -0.58
C ARG A 75 -3.71 0.26 -1.36
N VAL A 76 -4.96 0.63 -1.64
CA VAL A 76 -5.84 -0.13 -2.52
C VAL A 76 -6.34 0.78 -3.64
N ILE A 77 -6.34 0.24 -4.86
CA ILE A 77 -6.94 0.87 -6.05
C ILE A 77 -7.96 -0.13 -6.59
N ASP A 78 -9.19 0.34 -6.82
CA ASP A 78 -10.27 -0.47 -7.39
C ASP A 78 -10.64 0.08 -8.77
N ILE A 79 -10.64 -0.78 -9.80
CA ILE A 79 -11.04 -0.47 -11.17
C ILE A 79 -12.39 -1.16 -11.43
N LEU A 80 -13.45 -0.38 -11.67
CA LEU A 80 -14.83 -0.87 -11.77
C LEU A 80 -15.26 -1.23 -13.20
N GLN A 81 -14.79 -0.49 -14.19
CA GLN A 81 -15.05 -0.75 -15.60
C GLN A 81 -13.73 -0.62 -16.35
N ALA A 82 -13.15 -1.77 -16.70
CA ALA A 82 -12.05 -1.84 -17.63
C ALA A 82 -12.63 -1.91 -19.05
N THR A 83 -12.53 -0.82 -19.79
CA THR A 83 -12.80 -0.82 -21.23
C THR A 83 -11.47 -1.17 -21.90
N ALA A 84 -11.30 -2.43 -22.29
CA ALA A 84 -10.15 -2.87 -23.08
C ALA A 84 -10.32 -2.49 -24.55
#